data_AF-A0A3N5QET9-F1
#
_entry.id   AF-A0A3N5QET9-F1
#
_cell.length_a   1.000
_cell.length_b   1.000
_cell.length_c   1.000
_cell.angle_alpha   90.00
_cell.angle_beta   90.00
_cell.angle_gamma   90.00
#
_symmetry.space_group_name_H-M   'P 1'
#
loop_
_entity.id
_entity.type
_entity.pdbx_description
1 polymer ?
#
loop_
_entity_poly.entity_id
_entity_poly.type
_entity_poly.pdbx_seq_one_letter_code
_entity_poly.pdbx_strand_id
1 'polypeptide(L)'
;RHASGHFGRARLTQNFSAVTGACLLIRKKLFVAIGMFDEDNLPVAFNDVDLCLRIRKAGFLNVYCPEAELYHHESLSRGAEDNPEKRARYSREVRFMQSKWRSDLESDPYYNPNLSLESPNFFLEKRLVDSPHHGYPLQITNS
;
A
#
# COMPACT_ATOMS: atom_id res chain seq x y z
N ARG A 1 20.20 4.39 3.48
CA ARG A 1 20.35 5.79 3.00
C ARG A 1 20.86 5.89 1.55
N HIS A 2 21.72 4.99 1.05
CA HIS A 2 22.30 5.13 -0.31
C HIS A 2 21.55 4.42 -1.45
N ALA A 3 20.61 3.53 -1.13
CA ALA A 3 19.80 2.88 -2.15
C ALA A 3 18.67 3.81 -2.58
N SER A 4 18.65 4.23 -3.85
CA SER A 4 17.59 5.08 -4.39
C SER A 4 16.25 4.36 -4.57
N GLY A 5 16.20 3.05 -4.28
CA GLY A 5 15.05 2.20 -4.53
C GLY A 5 14.85 1.93 -6.03
N HIS A 6 13.85 1.11 -6.34
CA HIS A 6 13.46 0.80 -7.71
C HIS A 6 13.12 2.09 -8.47
N PHE A 7 13.79 2.33 -9.61
CA PHE A 7 13.68 3.56 -10.41
C PHE A 7 13.76 4.87 -9.62
N GLY A 8 14.52 4.93 -8.52
CA GLY A 8 14.66 6.16 -7.74
C GLY A 8 13.44 6.52 -6.87
N ARG A 9 12.43 5.65 -6.80
CA ARG A 9 11.15 5.91 -6.13
C ARG A 9 11.31 6.29 -4.66
N ALA A 10 12.34 5.81 -3.96
CA ALA A 10 12.54 6.17 -2.56
C ALA A 10 12.95 7.65 -2.35
N ARG A 11 13.26 8.37 -3.43
CA ARG A 11 13.71 9.78 -3.40
C ARG A 11 12.73 10.73 -4.06
N LEU A 12 11.59 10.24 -4.54
CA LEU A 12 10.63 11.02 -5.30
C LEU A 12 9.31 11.12 -4.55
N THR A 13 8.77 12.33 -4.47
CA THR A 13 7.41 12.58 -4.04
C THR A 13 6.45 11.88 -4.99
N GLN A 14 5.61 11.00 -4.47
CA GLN A 14 4.69 10.22 -5.27
C GLN A 14 3.46 9.81 -4.47
N ASN A 15 2.39 9.50 -5.20
CA ASN A 15 1.17 9.03 -4.61
C ASN A 15 1.20 7.51 -4.45
N PHE A 16 0.65 7.02 -3.35
CA PHE A 16 0.45 5.59 -3.08
C PHE A 16 -1.00 5.32 -2.67
N SER A 17 -1.42 4.06 -2.76
CA SER A 17 -2.74 3.67 -2.27
C SER A 17 -2.77 3.69 -0.74
N ALA A 18 -1.66 3.31 -0.11
CA ALA A 18 -1.45 3.43 1.32
C ALA A 18 0.03 3.69 1.66
N VAL A 19 0.25 4.30 2.82
CA VAL A 19 1.56 4.51 3.44
C VAL A 19 1.52 4.00 4.87
N THR A 20 2.67 3.71 5.46
CA THR A 20 2.72 3.19 6.83
C THR A 20 2.31 4.26 7.84
N GLY A 21 1.66 3.83 8.93
CA GLY A 21 1.24 4.70 10.03
C GLY A 21 2.37 5.28 10.89
N ALA A 22 3.65 5.03 10.55
CA ALA A 22 4.79 5.48 11.35
C ALA A 22 4.86 7.02 11.46
N CYS A 23 4.47 7.73 10.41
CA CYS A 23 4.33 9.18 10.43
C CYS A 23 3.27 9.61 9.40
N LEU A 24 2.17 10.18 9.90
CA LEU A 24 1.07 10.69 9.07
C LEU A 24 0.75 12.13 9.45
N LEU A 25 0.48 12.96 8.44
CA LEU A 25 -0.06 14.31 8.62
C LEU A 25 -1.35 14.44 7.81
N ILE A 26 -2.48 14.62 8.52
CA ILE A 26 -3.81 14.66 7.91
C ILE A 26 -4.56 15.89 8.42
N ARG A 27 -5.31 16.55 7.55
CA ARG A 27 -6.21 17.64 7.96
C ARG A 27 -7.24 17.11 8.95
N LYS A 28 -7.32 17.68 10.15
CA LYS A 28 -8.25 17.25 11.21
C LYS A 28 -9.70 17.12 10.72
N LYS A 29 -10.19 18.08 9.93
CA LYS A 29 -11.56 18.05 9.37
C LYS A 29 -11.79 16.82 8.50
N LEU A 30 -10.82 16.45 7.65
CA LEU A 30 -10.90 15.26 6.82
C LEU A 30 -10.86 13.99 7.68
N PHE A 31 -9.91 13.90 8.60
CA PHE A 31 -9.74 12.75 9.49
C PHE A 31 -11.01 12.43 10.28
N VAL A 32 -11.67 13.45 10.84
CA VAL A 32 -12.95 13.29 11.54
C VAL A 32 -14.07 12.90 10.56
N ALA A 33 -14.17 13.54 9.40
CA ALA A 33 -15.24 13.31 8.43
C ALA A 33 -15.24 11.87 7.86
N ILE A 34 -14.07 11.24 7.74
CA ILE A 34 -13.96 9.85 7.25
C ILE A 34 -14.10 8.81 8.37
N GLY A 35 -14.33 9.22 9.61
CA GLY A 35 -14.51 8.31 10.75
C GLY A 35 -13.21 7.87 11.44
N MET A 36 -12.10 8.61 11.29
CA MET A 36 -10.84 8.37 12.01
C MET A 36 -10.29 6.95 11.81
N PHE A 37 -9.72 6.31 12.85
CA PHE A 37 -9.31 4.90 12.80
C PHE A 37 -10.48 3.98 13.18
N ASP A 38 -10.51 2.78 12.57
CA ASP A 38 -11.49 1.74 12.85
C ASP A 38 -10.98 0.86 14.01
N GLU A 39 -11.14 1.34 15.24
CA GLU A 39 -10.62 0.68 16.45
C GLU A 39 -11.33 -0.65 16.76
N ASP A 40 -12.55 -0.83 16.26
CA ASP A 40 -13.36 -2.05 16.49
C ASP A 40 -12.85 -3.22 15.63
N ASN A 41 -12.55 -2.96 14.35
CA ASN A 41 -12.16 -4.01 13.41
C ASN A 41 -10.64 -4.12 13.22
N LEU A 42 -9.91 -3.01 13.34
CA LEU A 42 -8.48 -2.90 13.07
C LEU A 42 -7.75 -2.18 14.23
N PRO A 43 -7.80 -2.69 15.46
CA PRO A 43 -7.17 -2.04 16.61
C PRO A 43 -5.64 -1.97 16.51
N VAL A 44 -4.98 -2.85 15.73
CA VAL A 44 -3.51 -2.94 15.71
C VAL A 44 -2.94 -3.00 14.30
N ALA A 45 -3.40 -3.94 13.47
CA ALA A 45 -2.84 -4.17 12.14
C ALA A 45 -3.71 -3.51 11.07
N PHE A 46 -3.06 -3.01 10.01
CA PHE A 46 -3.70 -2.46 8.79
C PHE A 46 -4.60 -1.24 8.99
N ASN A 47 -4.65 -0.64 10.18
CA ASN A 47 -5.45 0.57 10.44
C ASN A 47 -5.03 1.76 9.57
N ASP A 48 -3.73 1.85 9.28
CA ASP A 48 -3.11 2.82 8.38
C ASP A 48 -3.51 2.57 6.92
N VAL A 49 -3.51 1.31 6.49
CA VAL A 49 -3.95 0.90 5.16
C VAL A 49 -5.43 1.21 4.95
N ASP A 50 -6.31 0.81 5.88
CA ASP A 50 -7.75 1.10 5.82
C ASP A 50 -8.02 2.61 5.78
N LEU A 51 -7.34 3.39 6.61
CA LEU A 51 -7.45 4.85 6.62
C LEU A 51 -7.06 5.44 5.26
N CYS A 52 -5.92 5.03 4.70
CA CYS A 52 -5.44 5.52 3.41
C CYS A 52 -6.42 5.19 2.27
N LEU A 53 -6.99 3.98 2.26
CA LEU A 53 -7.96 3.55 1.26
C LEU A 53 -9.29 4.33 1.38
N ARG A 54 -9.74 4.66 2.61
CA ARG A 54 -10.89 5.54 2.83
C ARG A 54 -10.63 6.97 2.36
N ILE A 55 -9.47 7.54 2.68
CA ILE A 55 -9.04 8.87 2.19
C ILE A 55 -9.08 8.91 0.67
N ARG A 56 -8.55 7.87 0.03
CA ARG A 56 -8.57 7.72 -1.42
C ARG A 56 -9.98 7.62 -1.99
N LYS A 57 -10.86 6.79 -1.42
CA LYS A 57 -12.27 6.69 -1.84
C LYS A 57 -13.04 8.01 -1.64
N ALA A 58 -12.62 8.85 -0.70
CA ALA A 58 -13.14 10.20 -0.52
C ALA A 58 -12.57 11.23 -1.53
N GLY A 59 -11.74 10.82 -2.49
CA GLY A 59 -11.19 11.67 -3.55
C GLY A 59 -9.89 12.39 -3.21
N PHE A 60 -9.23 12.03 -2.11
CA PHE A 60 -7.96 12.63 -1.69
C PHE A 60 -6.76 11.73 -2.04
N LEU A 61 -5.56 12.30 -1.93
CA LEU A 61 -4.30 11.61 -2.25
C LEU A 61 -3.54 11.25 -0.97
N ASN A 62 -2.91 10.08 -0.96
CA ASN A 62 -1.87 9.73 0.00
C ASN A 62 -0.52 9.99 -0.66
N VAL A 63 0.19 11.01 -0.17
CA VAL A 63 1.45 11.49 -0.75
C VAL A 63 2.62 11.04 0.13
N TYR A 64 3.56 10.30 -0.44
CA TYR A 64 4.86 10.04 0.17
C TYR A 64 5.77 11.26 -0.01
N CYS A 65 6.34 11.75 1.08
CA CYS A 65 7.22 12.92 1.12
C CYS A 65 8.64 12.47 1.54
N PRO A 66 9.58 12.29 0.60
CA PRO A 66 10.93 11.82 0.90
C PRO A 66 11.77 12.83 1.71
N GLU A 67 11.38 14.10 1.74
CA GLU A 67 12.06 15.16 2.49
C GLU A 67 11.78 15.11 4.00
N ALA A 68 10.70 14.43 4.41
CA ALA A 68 10.35 14.25 5.82
C ALA A 68 11.10 13.04 6.40
N GLU A 69 12.23 13.30 7.07
CA GLU A 69 13.03 12.27 7.73
C GLU A 69 12.67 12.15 9.22
N LEU A 70 12.26 10.95 9.65
CA LEU A 70 12.00 10.62 11.05
C LEU A 70 12.67 9.31 11.43
N TYR A 71 13.19 9.24 12.65
CA TYR A 71 13.70 8.00 13.22
C TYR A 71 12.54 7.21 13.82
N HIS A 72 12.21 6.09 13.17
CA HIS A 72 11.26 5.14 13.71
C HIS A 72 12.03 3.97 14.34
N HIS A 73 11.96 3.84 15.67
CA HIS A 73 12.49 2.68 16.37
C HIS A 73 11.49 1.54 16.23
N GLU A 74 11.63 0.78 15.13
CA GLU A 74 10.65 -0.23 14.69
C GLU A 74 10.27 -1.25 15.78
N SER A 75 8.99 -1.65 15.75
CA SER A 75 8.43 -2.83 16.42
C SER A 75 8.47 -2.88 17.96
N LEU A 76 9.02 -1.88 18.64
CA LEU A 76 9.01 -1.82 20.12
C LEU A 76 7.59 -1.73 20.70
N SER A 77 6.68 -1.03 20.03
CA SER A 77 5.30 -0.84 20.53
C SER A 77 4.33 -1.97 20.15
N ARG A 78 4.52 -2.60 18.98
CA ARG A 78 3.64 -3.69 18.49
C ARG A 78 4.01 -5.05 19.09
N GLY A 79 5.31 -5.30 19.29
CA GLY A 79 5.83 -6.63 19.64
C GLY A 79 5.62 -7.66 18.52
N ALA A 80 6.05 -8.90 18.76
CA ALA A 80 5.79 -10.01 17.86
C ALA A 80 4.35 -10.53 18.05
N GLU A 81 3.82 -11.21 17.02
CA GLU A 81 2.59 -12.03 17.08
C GLU A 81 2.88 -13.36 17.79
N ASP A 82 3.46 -13.26 18.98
CA ASP A 82 4.10 -14.33 19.73
C ASP A 82 3.12 -15.21 20.51
N ASN A 83 1.94 -14.67 20.88
CA ASN A 83 0.94 -15.40 21.64
C ASN A 83 -0.32 -15.78 20.81
N PRO A 84 -1.10 -16.79 21.24
CA PRO A 84 -2.29 -17.24 20.51
C PRO A 84 -3.36 -16.15 20.32
N GLU A 85 -3.55 -15.26 21.28
CA GLU A 85 -4.55 -14.19 21.24
C GLU A 85 -4.23 -13.15 20.18
N LYS A 86 -2.96 -12.70 20.13
CA LYS A 86 -2.43 -11.79 19.12
C LYS A 86 -2.56 -12.40 17.72
N ARG A 87 -2.15 -13.65 17.53
CA ARG A 87 -2.34 -14.38 16.25
C ARG A 87 -3.81 -14.48 15.84
N ALA A 88 -4.71 -14.75 16.79
CA ALA A 88 -6.13 -14.80 16.53
C ALA A 88 -6.69 -13.42 16.15
N ARG A 89 -6.24 -12.34 16.80
CA ARG A 89 -6.57 -10.95 16.45
C ARG A 89 -6.07 -10.62 15.05
N TYR A 90 -4.79 -10.82 14.76
CA TYR A 90 -4.19 -10.59 13.45
C TYR A 90 -4.95 -11.33 12.35
N SER A 91 -5.33 -12.59 12.59
CA SER A 91 -6.12 -13.39 11.64
C SER A 91 -7.52 -12.79 11.40
N ARG A 92 -8.16 -12.17 12.40
CA ARG A 92 -9.43 -11.45 12.22
C ARG A 92 -9.23 -10.16 11.41
N GLU A 93 -8.18 -9.39 11.72
CA GLU A 93 -7.83 -8.15 11.00
C GLU A 93 -7.52 -8.44 9.52
N VAL A 94 -6.78 -9.51 9.21
CA VAL A 94 -6.53 -9.97 7.83
C VAL A 94 -7.83 -10.32 7.11
N ARG A 95 -8.72 -11.10 7.74
CA ARG A 95 -10.00 -11.47 7.13
C ARG A 95 -10.89 -10.24 6.86
N PHE A 96 -10.88 -9.28 7.77
CA PHE A 96 -11.62 -8.02 7.60
C PHE A 96 -11.07 -7.20 6.43
N MET A 97 -9.75 -7.06 6.31
CA MET A 97 -9.14 -6.37 5.16
C MET A 97 -9.46 -7.07 3.84
N GLN A 98 -9.36 -8.41 3.82
CA GLN A 98 -9.69 -9.19 2.64
C GLN A 98 -11.17 -9.10 2.24
N SER A 99 -12.09 -8.98 3.21
CA SER A 99 -13.52 -8.86 2.89
C SER A 99 -13.89 -7.44 2.44
N LYS A 100 -13.35 -6.41 3.11
CA LYS A 100 -13.70 -4.99 2.87
C LYS A 100 -13.00 -4.41 1.64
N TRP A 101 -11.75 -4.78 1.40
CA TRP A 101 -10.86 -4.11 0.44
C TRP A 101 -10.34 -5.01 -0.68
N ARG A 102 -10.93 -6.21 -0.88
CA ARG A 102 -10.46 -7.19 -1.88
C ARG A 102 -10.12 -6.57 -3.23
N SER A 103 -11.08 -5.86 -3.83
CA SER A 103 -10.95 -5.27 -5.16
C SER A 103 -9.87 -4.20 -5.22
N ASP A 104 -9.77 -3.37 -4.17
CA ASP A 104 -8.80 -2.27 -4.09
C ASP A 104 -7.38 -2.81 -3.91
N LEU A 105 -7.21 -3.96 -3.24
CA LEU A 105 -5.93 -4.64 -3.04
C LEU A 105 -5.50 -5.45 -4.28
N GLU A 106 -6.43 -6.07 -5.00
CA GLU A 106 -6.16 -6.80 -6.25
C GLU A 106 -5.85 -5.87 -7.43
N SER A 107 -6.35 -4.63 -7.38
CA SER A 107 -6.18 -3.64 -8.44
C SER A 107 -5.70 -2.30 -7.88
N ASP A 108 -4.50 -2.29 -7.30
CA ASP A 108 -3.85 -1.05 -6.87
C ASP A 108 -3.39 -0.23 -8.09
N PRO A 109 -3.96 0.94 -8.36
CA PRO A 109 -3.60 1.73 -9.55
C PRO A 109 -2.27 2.47 -9.40
N TYR A 110 -1.62 2.42 -8.24
CA TYR A 110 -0.23 2.89 -8.06
C TYR A 110 0.79 1.74 -8.15
N TYR A 111 0.34 0.50 -8.38
CA TYR A 111 1.20 -0.65 -8.64
C TYR A 111 1.08 -1.08 -10.10
N ASN A 112 2.22 -1.36 -10.76
CA ASN A 112 2.18 -1.81 -12.14
C ASN A 112 1.70 -3.26 -12.18
N PRO A 113 0.61 -3.58 -12.90
CA PRO A 113 0.06 -4.94 -12.95
C PRO A 113 1.04 -5.96 -13.56
N ASN A 114 2.06 -5.52 -14.29
CA ASN A 114 3.05 -6.44 -14.85
C ASN A 114 4.13 -6.86 -13.84
N LEU A 115 4.10 -6.31 -12.62
CA LEU A 115 5.06 -6.64 -11.56
C LEU A 115 4.44 -7.64 -10.58
N SER A 116 5.26 -8.57 -10.09
CA SER A 116 4.87 -9.62 -9.15
C SER A 116 4.46 -9.03 -7.81
N LEU A 117 3.39 -9.57 -7.22
CA LEU A 117 2.97 -9.29 -5.85
C LEU A 117 3.65 -10.21 -4.82
N GLU A 118 4.34 -11.26 -5.27
CA GLU A 118 4.96 -12.28 -4.41
C GLU A 118 6.38 -11.89 -3.96
N SER A 119 7.01 -10.94 -4.64
CA SER A 119 8.39 -10.53 -4.38
C SER A 119 8.55 -9.01 -4.31
N PRO A 120 9.32 -8.48 -3.34
CA PRO A 120 9.58 -7.04 -3.23
C PRO A 120 10.56 -6.50 -4.29
N ASN A 121 11.11 -7.38 -5.14
CA ASN A 121 12.15 -7.03 -6.10
C ASN A 121 11.60 -6.50 -7.45
N PHE A 122 10.30 -6.22 -7.55
CA PHE A 122 9.67 -5.70 -8.77
C PHE A 122 9.96 -6.59 -10.00
N PHE A 123 9.95 -7.92 -9.83
CA PHE A 123 10.08 -8.85 -10.94
C PHE A 123 8.84 -8.83 -11.82
N LEU A 124 9.02 -9.09 -13.11
CA LEU A 124 7.88 -9.25 -14.02
C LEU A 124 7.11 -10.51 -13.67
N GLU A 125 5.80 -10.39 -13.56
CA GLU A 125 4.90 -11.53 -13.41
C GLU A 125 4.52 -12.06 -14.78
N LYS A 126 4.69 -13.37 -15.00
CA LYS A 126 4.18 -14.01 -16.22
C LYS A 126 2.67 -14.12 -16.12
N ARG A 127 1.94 -13.09 -16.54
CA ARG A 127 0.53 -13.28 -16.91
C ARG A 127 0.51 -13.99 -18.26
N LEU A 128 -0.08 -15.18 -18.30
CA LEU A 128 -0.52 -15.77 -19.56
C LEU A 128 -1.52 -14.77 -20.17
N VAL A 129 -1.12 -14.14 -21.26
CA VAL A 129 -1.97 -13.17 -21.97
C VAL A 129 -3.03 -13.96 -22.72
N ASP A 130 -4.12 -14.29 -22.05
CA ASP A 130 -5.34 -14.70 -22.75
C ASP A 130 -6.13 -13.44 -23.12
N SER A 131 -5.77 -12.78 -24.23
CA SER A 131 -6.76 -12.09 -25.07
C SER A 131 -6.27 -11.71 -26.48
N PRO A 132 -7.13 -11.91 -27.51
CA PRO A 132 -6.85 -11.63 -28.91
C PRO A 132 -7.17 -10.17 -29.21
N HIS A 133 -6.23 -9.26 -28.98
CA HIS A 133 -6.38 -7.88 -29.45
C HIS A 133 -5.31 -7.55 -30.49
N HIS A 134 -5.76 -7.50 -31.75
CA HIS A 134 -5.11 -6.82 -32.86
C HIS A 134 -4.78 -5.37 -32.45
N GLY A 135 -3.50 -5.01 -32.41
CA GLY A 135 -3.07 -3.66 -32.07
C GLY A 135 -1.57 -3.44 -32.23
N TYR A 136 -1.17 -3.18 -33.49
CA TYR A 136 0.07 -2.59 -34.02
C TYR A 136 1.44 -2.99 -33.42
N PRO A 137 2.33 -3.63 -34.21
CA PRO A 137 3.72 -3.85 -33.80
C PRO A 137 4.49 -2.52 -33.77
N LEU A 138 5.13 -2.23 -32.64
CA LEU A 138 6.20 -1.24 -32.57
C LEU A 138 7.37 -1.75 -33.42
N GLN A 139 7.52 -1.20 -34.62
CA GLN A 139 8.73 -1.41 -35.42
C GLN A 139 9.88 -0.65 -34.77
N ILE A 140 10.76 -1.38 -34.11
CA ILE A 140 12.09 -0.90 -33.74
C ILE A 140 12.91 -0.91 -35.03
N THR A 141 13.11 0.26 -35.63
CA THR A 141 14.14 0.43 -36.67
C THR A 141 15.44 0.80 -35.97
N ASN A 142 16.43 -0.08 -36.06
CA ASN A 142 17.81 0.26 -35.73
C ASN A 142 18.41 0.98 -36.94
N SER A 143 18.85 2.22 -36.75
CA SER A 143 19.81 2.92 -37.60
C SER A 143 21.23 2.69 -37.11
#